data_AF-A0A814IVY9-F1
#
_entry.id   AF-A0A814IVY9-F1
#
_cell.length_a   1.000
_cell.length_b   1.000
_cell.length_c   1.000
_cell.angle_alpha   90.00
_cell.angle_beta   90.00
_cell.angle_gamma   90.00
#
_symmetry.space_group_name_H-M   'P 1'
#
loop_
_entity.id
_entity.type
_entity.pdbx_description
1 polymer ?
#
loop_
_entity_poly.entity_id
_entity_poly.type
_entity_poly.pdbx_seq_one_letter_code
_entity_poly.pdbx_strand_id
1 'polypeptide(L)' 'MDGTIGKLKGFEVKRNGELQLIKIFQASVFEAFLKETTLEECYNHVATIADYWLDMLYSH' A
#
# COMPACT_ATOMS: atom_id res chain seq x y z
N MET A 1 13.28 -2.73 -15.20
CA MET A 1 13.42 -3.20 -13.81
C MET A 1 12.06 -3.72 -13.41
N ASP A 2 11.95 -4.97 -12.98
CA ASP A 2 10.71 -5.78 -13.09
C ASP A 2 9.57 -5.41 -12.14
N GLY A 3 9.57 -4.19 -11.55
CA GLY A 3 8.45 -3.67 -10.76
C GLY A 3 8.09 -4.52 -9.53
N THR A 4 9.01 -5.37 -9.05
CA THR A 4 8.75 -6.29 -7.95
C THR A 4 9.36 -5.81 -6.65
N ILE A 5 8.62 -6.06 -5.56
CA ILE A 5 9.08 -5.75 -4.21
C ILE A 5 10.14 -6.77 -3.79
N GLY A 6 11.40 -6.36 -3.77
CA GLY A 6 12.50 -7.26 -3.41
C GLY A 6 12.52 -7.65 -1.93
N LYS A 7 12.16 -6.75 -1.00
CA LYS A 7 12.24 -7.02 0.45
C LYS A 7 11.31 -6.13 1.27
N LEU A 8 10.50 -6.77 2.12
CA LEU A 8 9.68 -6.12 3.14
C LEU A 8 10.03 -6.72 4.50
N LYS A 9 10.54 -5.90 5.41
CA LYS A 9 10.91 -6.30 6.77
C LYS A 9 10.16 -5.42 7.77
N GLY A 10 9.65 -6.03 8.83
CA GLY A 10 8.98 -5.31 9.93
C GLY A 10 7.54 -4.90 9.64
N PHE A 11 7.00 -5.21 8.46
CA PHE A 11 5.63 -4.88 8.08
C PHE A 11 4.63 -5.98 8.45
N GLU A 12 3.40 -5.54 8.68
CA GLU A 12 2.25 -6.36 9.09
C GLU A 12 1.96 -7.48 8.09
N VAL A 13 2.14 -7.20 6.81
CA VAL A 13 2.03 -8.17 5.71
C VAL A 13 2.89 -9.43 5.88
N LYS A 14 3.91 -9.43 6.76
CA LYS A 14 4.78 -10.58 7.05
C LYS A 14 4.55 -11.23 8.42
N ARG A 15 3.61 -10.74 9.22
CA ARG A 15 3.37 -11.23 10.59
C ARG A 15 2.21 -12.23 10.63
N ASN A 16 2.34 -13.25 11.48
CA ASN A 16 1.31 -14.28 11.68
C ASN A 16 0.45 -13.87 12.89
N GLY A 17 -0.85 -13.64 12.68
CA GLY A 17 -1.81 -13.32 13.75
C GLY A 17 -2.63 -12.04 13.58
N GLU A 18 -2.17 -11.04 12.83
CA GLU A 18 -2.92 -9.77 12.71
C GLU A 18 -4.09 -9.74 11.72
N LEU A 19 -4.93 -8.70 11.89
CA LEU A 19 -6.04 -8.26 11.03
C LEU A 19 -5.64 -8.29 9.54
N GLN A 20 -6.37 -9.08 8.76
CA GLN A 20 -6.22 -9.17 7.30
C GLN A 20 -6.32 -7.81 6.60
N LEU A 21 -7.15 -6.90 7.12
CA LEU A 21 -7.37 -5.57 6.56
C LEU A 21 -6.06 -4.77 6.39
N ILE A 22 -5.26 -4.68 7.45
CA ILE A 22 -4.00 -3.92 7.44
C ILE A 22 -2.99 -4.55 6.47
N LYS A 23 -3.02 -5.88 6.32
CA LYS A 23 -2.13 -6.59 5.38
C LYS A 23 -2.49 -6.28 3.93
N ILE A 24 -3.79 -6.25 3.61
CA ILE A 24 -4.27 -5.91 2.27
C ILE A 24 -3.99 -4.44 1.97
N PHE A 25 -4.24 -3.55 2.94
CA PHE A 25 -3.87 -2.13 2.84
C PHE A 25 -2.38 -1.96 2.52
N GLN A 26 -1.49 -2.56 3.33
CA GLN A 26 -0.05 -2.46 3.12
C GLN A 26 0.40 -2.99 1.76
N ALA A 27 -0.15 -4.13 1.32
CA ALA A 27 0.15 -4.66 0.00
C ALA A 27 -0.23 -3.68 -1.13
N SER A 28 -1.44 -3.09 -1.06
CA SER A 28 -1.92 -2.12 -2.06
C SER A 28 -1.09 -0.84 -2.10
N VAL A 29 -0.64 -0.35 -0.94
CA VAL A 29 0.21 0.84 -0.84
C VAL A 29 1.61 0.55 -1.40
N PHE A 30 2.22 -0.60 -1.09
CA PHE A 30 3.54 -0.94 -1.63
C PHE A 30 3.53 -1.14 -3.14
N GLU A 31 2.44 -1.64 -3.72
CA GLU A 31 2.30 -1.73 -5.17
C GLU A 31 2.23 -0.32 -5.80
N ALA A 32 1.50 0.61 -5.18
CA ALA A 32 1.38 1.98 -5.69
C ALA A 32 2.73 2.71 -5.73
N PHE A 33 3.62 2.46 -4.78
CA PHE A 33 4.99 3.00 -4.77
C PHE A 33 5.85 2.59 -5.97
N LEU A 34 5.44 1.58 -6.76
CA LEU A 34 6.21 1.05 -7.89
C LEU A 34 5.64 1.43 -9.26
N LYS A 35 4.51 2.15 -9.30
CA LYS A 35 3.76 2.39 -10.56
C LYS A 35 4.25 3.59 -11.36
N GLU A 36 4.75 4.62 -10.68
CA GLU A 36 5.03 5.91 -11.31
C GLU A 36 6.52 6.17 -11.51
N THR A 37 6.84 7.10 -12.42
CA THR A 37 8.22 7.41 -12.79
C THR A 37 8.79 8.64 -12.09
N THR A 38 7.92 9.53 -11.61
CA THR A 38 8.31 10.70 -10.83
C THR A 38 7.88 10.58 -9.37
N LEU A 39 8.58 11.29 -8.48
CA LEU A 39 8.27 11.31 -7.05
C LEU A 39 6.89 11.90 -6.78
N GLU A 40 6.51 12.94 -7.53
CA GLU A 40 5.22 13.61 -7.40
C GLU A 40 4.06 12.67 -7.78
N GLU A 41 4.13 12.05 -8.95
CA GLU A 41 3.12 11.08 -9.40
C GLU A 41 3.04 9.90 -8.42
N CYS A 42 4.18 9.40 -7.95
CA CYS A 42 4.23 8.31 -6.97
C CYS A 42 3.45 8.64 -5.71
N TYR A 43 3.67 9.82 -5.12
CA TYR A 43 2.96 10.22 -3.90
C TYR A 43 1.48 10.52 -4.17
N ASN A 44 1.13 11.08 -5.33
CA ASN A 44 -0.27 11.29 -5.72
C ASN A 44 -1.02 9.95 -5.86
N HIS A 45 -0.39 8.94 -6.47
CA HIS A 45 -0.97 7.61 -6.62
C HIS A 45 -1.12 6.92 -5.25
N VAL A 46 -0.07 6.96 -4.40
CA VAL A 46 -0.13 6.41 -3.04
C VAL A 46 -1.22 7.09 -2.20
N ALA A 47 -1.37 8.42 -2.31
CA ALA A 47 -2.43 9.17 -1.62
C ALA A 47 -3.83 8.70 -2.04
N THR A 48 -4.05 8.51 -3.35
CA THR A 48 -5.33 7.98 -3.87
C THR A 48 -5.69 6.64 -3.26
N ILE A 49 -4.72 5.72 -3.12
CA ILE A 49 -4.95 4.43 -2.47
C ILE A 49 -5.27 4.63 -0.98
N ALA A 50 -4.53 5.50 -0.28
CA ALA A 50 -4.80 5.77 1.13
C ALA A 50 -6.21 6.34 1.36
N ASP A 51 -6.65 7.27 0.51
CA ASP A 51 -7.98 7.87 0.58
C ASP A 51 -9.09 6.83 0.36
N TYR A 52 -8.93 5.91 -0.60
CA TYR A 52 -9.87 4.79 -0.78
C TYR A 52 -10.04 3.94 0.50
N TRP A 53 -8.95 3.69 1.22
CA TRP A 53 -9.00 2.93 2.46
C TRP A 53 -9.61 3.74 3.61
N LEU A 54 -9.37 5.05 3.66
CA LEU A 54 -10.07 5.94 4.59
C LEU A 54 -11.58 5.92 4.30
N ASP A 55 -11.99 6.05 3.04
CA ASP A 55 -13.38 5.99 2.65
C ASP A 55 -14.02 4.67 3.06
N MET A 56 -13.35 3.53 2.86
CA MET A 56 -13.87 2.22 3.30
C MET A 56 -14.06 2.12 4.81
N LEU A 57 -13.18 2.77 5.60
CA LEU A 57 -13.24 2.74 7.06
C LEU A 57 -14.30 3.69 7.64
N TYR A 58 -14.57 4.80 6.95
CA TYR A 58 -15.38 5.89 7.48
C TYR A 58 -16.71 6.13 6.74
N SER A 59 -16.94 5.47 5.60
CA SER A 59 -18.22 5.51 4.90
C SER A 59 -19.22 4.55 5.55
N HIS A 60 -20.35 5.09 6.01
CA HIS A 60 -21.49 4.38 6.62
C HIS A 60 -22.58 4.10 5.58
#